data_AF-A0A7K9GCE7-F1
#
_entry.id   AF-A0A7K9GCE7-F1
#
_cell.length_a   1.000
_cell.length_b   1.000
_cell.length_c   1.000
_cell.angle_alpha   90.00
_cell.angle_beta   90.00
_cell.angle_gamma   90.00
#
_symmetry.space_group_name_H-M   'P 1'
#
loop_
_entity.id
_entity.type
_entity.pdbx_description
1 polymer ?
#
loop_
_entity_poly.entity_id
_entity_poly.type
_entity_poly.pdbx_seq_one_letter_code
_entity_poly.pdbx_strand_id
1 'polypeptide(L)'
;QSTESFSQRGYFGRKSRSKEPEAQPAERSEPPWCHFCDFREITHVVVKDSRISIHRQDNKCLEVLLPCPSSALALVSLVDGYFRLTADSSHYLCHDVAPPRLLLSIHNGIHGPMQEEFVFAKLRREEPEEGLYILRWSVLDFNRMILSVLKRSHQQAPGTPGAFKYRQFRIQKKGDSFVLEGWDREFPSLRELLDVLKGCTLRSGEDNFTVKRCCPPKPGEISDLLITRKAKDNGKQILNLTQLSFHQIRKNEITQLLHFPFYQRAHLGQGTRTNIYDGVLSVGGSSGNDDEAEYFSTEQNNNGREMHVVLKVLDPSHRDIALAFFESASLMSQVSHVHLAFVHGVCVRGSENIMVEEFVEHGPLDVLLRKEKGRVSVGWKITVAKQLGSALSYLEDKNLVHGNVCAKNILLARKGLEDGSMPFVKLSDPGVSFTVLSREERVDRIPWIAPECIRDVGNLSTASDKWSFGTTLLEICFDADVPLKERTPSEKERFYEKRHRLPEPSCRELASLISRCLNYTPVERPSFRTVLRELTRLQPH
;
A
#
# COMPACT_ATOMS: atom_id res chain seq x y z
N GLN A 1 -38.00 -29.49 -51.87
CA GLN A 1 -36.82 -30.11 -52.50
C GLN A 1 -35.98 -30.66 -51.37
N SER A 2 -36.10 -31.97 -51.23
CA SER A 2 -35.72 -32.81 -50.11
C SER A 2 -34.84 -33.91 -50.67
N THR A 3 -33.72 -34.20 -50.02
CA THR A 3 -32.91 -35.43 -50.15
C THR A 3 -31.66 -35.23 -49.30
N GLU A 4 -31.07 -36.19 -48.60
CA GLU A 4 -31.45 -37.50 -48.05
C GLU A 4 -30.14 -38.01 -47.44
N SER A 5 -30.27 -38.85 -46.42
CA SER A 5 -29.18 -39.55 -45.74
C SER A 5 -28.85 -40.89 -46.41
N PHE A 6 -27.81 -41.57 -45.89
CA PHE A 6 -27.39 -42.97 -46.16
C PHE A 6 -26.55 -43.18 -47.45
N SER A 7 -25.57 -44.09 -47.56
CA SER A 7 -25.17 -45.27 -46.78
C SER A 7 -23.90 -45.92 -47.38
N GLN A 8 -23.25 -46.79 -46.58
CA GLN A 8 -22.53 -48.03 -46.96
C GLN A 8 -21.03 -48.03 -47.34
N ARG A 9 -20.25 -48.54 -46.37
CA ARG A 9 -19.39 -49.75 -46.42
C ARG A 9 -18.94 -50.29 -47.79
N GLY A 10 -17.63 -50.49 -47.86
CA GLY A 10 -17.02 -51.77 -48.28
C GLY A 10 -16.06 -51.66 -49.48
N TYR A 11 -14.79 -52.00 -49.30
CA TYR A 11 -14.21 -53.27 -49.78
C TYR A 11 -12.69 -53.31 -49.65
N PHE A 12 -12.20 -54.53 -49.44
CA PHE A 12 -10.83 -54.97 -49.18
C PHE A 12 -9.80 -54.61 -50.26
N GLY A 13 -8.55 -54.42 -49.84
CA GLY A 13 -7.39 -54.45 -50.74
C GLY A 13 -6.04 -54.31 -50.04
N ARG A 14 -5.55 -55.40 -49.43
CA ARG A 14 -4.14 -55.53 -49.03
C ARG A 14 -3.23 -55.33 -50.24
N LYS A 15 -2.20 -54.49 -50.13
CA LYS A 15 -0.86 -54.77 -50.70
C LYS A 15 0.22 -53.99 -49.96
N SER A 16 1.10 -54.77 -49.35
CA SER A 16 2.36 -54.38 -48.71
C SER A 16 3.23 -53.53 -49.63
N ARG A 17 3.68 -52.39 -49.12
CA ARG A 17 4.93 -51.74 -49.52
C ARG A 17 5.65 -51.31 -48.26
N SER A 18 6.70 -52.05 -47.92
CA SER A 18 7.75 -51.67 -46.98
C SER A 18 8.33 -50.31 -47.38
N LYS A 19 8.14 -49.30 -46.53
CA LYS A 19 8.91 -48.06 -46.52
C LYS A 19 9.53 -47.89 -45.14
N GLU A 20 10.76 -47.42 -45.17
CA GLU A 20 11.74 -47.22 -44.10
C GLU A 20 11.17 -46.56 -42.84
N PRO A 21 11.81 -46.73 -41.66
CA PRO A 21 11.35 -46.09 -40.44
C PRO A 21 11.50 -44.57 -40.59
N GLU A 22 10.38 -43.88 -40.86
CA GLU A 22 10.28 -42.44 -40.64
C GLU A 22 10.49 -42.18 -39.15
N ALA A 23 11.59 -41.50 -38.84
CA ALA A 23 11.83 -40.94 -37.53
C ALA A 23 10.65 -40.05 -37.17
N GLN A 24 9.87 -40.44 -36.15
CA GLN A 24 8.83 -39.60 -35.59
C GLN A 24 9.46 -38.25 -35.21
N PRO A 25 8.92 -37.10 -35.65
CA PRO A 25 9.34 -35.84 -35.09
C PRO A 25 8.98 -35.91 -33.61
N ALA A 26 9.99 -35.85 -32.74
CA ALA A 26 9.78 -35.74 -31.32
C ALA A 26 8.83 -34.56 -31.09
N GLU A 27 7.60 -34.85 -30.66
CA GLU A 27 6.69 -33.84 -30.13
C GLU A 27 7.45 -33.18 -28.97
N ARG A 28 8.01 -31.99 -29.23
CA ARG A 28 8.52 -31.13 -28.17
C ARG A 28 7.28 -30.74 -27.37
N SER A 29 7.00 -31.48 -26.29
CA SER A 29 5.98 -31.07 -25.34
C SER A 29 6.40 -29.69 -24.83
N GLU A 30 5.69 -28.64 -25.24
CA GLU A 30 5.89 -27.34 -24.65
C GLU A 30 5.76 -27.47 -23.13
N PRO A 31 6.68 -26.89 -22.36
CA PRO A 31 6.60 -26.97 -20.91
C PRO A 31 5.23 -26.44 -20.45
N PRO A 32 4.62 -27.07 -19.42
CA PRO A 32 3.31 -26.65 -18.95
C PRO A 32 3.35 -25.19 -18.51
N TRP A 33 2.29 -24.44 -18.83
CA TRP A 33 2.13 -23.06 -18.39
C TRP A 33 2.25 -22.98 -16.86
N CYS A 34 3.19 -22.17 -16.38
CA CYS A 34 3.35 -21.91 -14.96
C CYS A 34 2.60 -20.62 -14.59
N HIS A 35 1.67 -20.72 -13.65
CA HIS A 35 1.02 -19.54 -13.09
C HIS A 35 1.99 -18.81 -12.14
N PHE A 36 2.31 -17.55 -12.46
CA PHE A 36 3.12 -16.70 -11.59
C PHE A 36 2.26 -15.92 -10.58
N CYS A 37 1.38 -15.03 -11.06
CA CYS A 37 0.46 -14.24 -10.23
C CYS A 37 -0.69 -13.62 -11.04
N ASP A 38 -1.73 -13.14 -10.34
CA ASP A 38 -2.70 -12.19 -10.89
C ASP A 38 -2.01 -10.82 -11.09
N PHE A 39 -2.42 -10.06 -12.10
CA PHE A 39 -1.89 -8.71 -12.35
C PHE A 39 -2.00 -7.81 -11.11
N ARG A 40 -3.09 -7.92 -10.33
CA ARG A 40 -3.26 -7.13 -9.12
C ARG A 40 -2.13 -7.32 -8.11
N GLU A 41 -1.46 -8.47 -8.09
CA GLU A 41 -0.37 -8.76 -7.16
C GLU A 41 0.96 -8.10 -7.56
N ILE A 42 1.07 -7.55 -8.78
CA ILE A 42 2.31 -6.93 -9.28
C ILE A 42 2.47 -5.54 -8.67
N THR A 43 3.59 -5.29 -7.99
CA THR A 43 3.88 -3.98 -7.38
C THR A 43 4.55 -3.02 -8.36
N HIS A 44 5.58 -3.49 -9.06
CA HIS A 44 6.35 -2.74 -10.05
C HIS A 44 7.13 -3.69 -10.96
N VAL A 45 7.56 -3.17 -12.11
CA VAL A 45 8.37 -3.91 -13.08
C VAL A 45 9.64 -3.11 -13.41
N VAL A 46 10.77 -3.79 -13.43
CA VAL A 46 12.08 -3.24 -13.79
C VAL A 46 12.50 -3.83 -15.13
N VAL A 47 13.00 -2.99 -16.02
CA VAL A 47 13.60 -3.41 -17.29
C VAL A 47 15.05 -2.96 -17.32
N LYS A 48 15.96 -3.89 -17.58
CA LYS A 48 17.38 -3.61 -17.79
C LYS A 48 17.83 -4.35 -19.03
N ASP A 49 18.08 -3.60 -20.11
CA ASP A 49 18.37 -4.14 -21.43
C ASP A 49 17.30 -5.13 -21.90
N SER A 50 17.62 -6.42 -21.93
CA SER A 50 16.69 -7.50 -22.30
C SER A 50 16.17 -8.29 -21.10
N ARG A 51 16.52 -7.90 -19.87
CA ARG A 51 16.08 -8.53 -18.62
C ARG A 51 14.90 -7.77 -18.03
N ILE A 52 13.88 -8.51 -17.61
CA ILE A 52 12.69 -8.00 -16.92
C ILE A 52 12.62 -8.64 -15.54
N SER A 53 12.37 -7.81 -14.53
CA SER A 53 12.07 -8.22 -13.16
C SER A 53 10.65 -7.80 -12.81
N ILE A 54 9.75 -8.76 -12.61
CA ILE A 54 8.35 -8.52 -12.21
C ILE A 54 8.21 -8.82 -10.72
N HIS A 55 7.99 -7.77 -9.92
CA HIS A 55 7.94 -7.86 -8.47
C HIS A 55 6.50 -7.98 -7.95
N ARG A 56 6.27 -8.87 -6.99
CA ARG A 56 4.98 -9.10 -6.34
C ARG A 56 4.90 -8.47 -4.95
N GLN A 57 3.68 -8.41 -4.42
CA GLN A 57 3.39 -7.95 -3.05
C GLN A 57 4.04 -8.81 -1.96
N ASP A 58 4.27 -10.10 -2.21
CA ASP A 58 4.93 -11.02 -1.27
C ASP A 58 6.47 -11.00 -1.39
N ASN A 59 7.02 -9.98 -2.05
CA ASN A 59 8.44 -9.84 -2.40
C ASN A 59 9.02 -10.92 -3.32
N LYS A 60 8.21 -11.82 -3.89
CA LYS A 60 8.70 -12.70 -4.96
C LYS A 60 8.93 -11.90 -6.24
N CYS A 61 9.94 -12.32 -7.00
CA CYS A 61 10.29 -11.73 -8.29
C CYS A 61 10.31 -12.81 -9.37
N LEU A 62 9.73 -12.50 -10.53
CA LEU A 62 9.96 -13.26 -11.75
C LEU A 62 11.01 -12.54 -12.58
N GLU A 63 12.12 -13.21 -12.85
CA GLU A 63 13.17 -12.75 -13.75
C GLU A 63 12.98 -13.40 -15.13
N VAL A 64 12.93 -12.59 -16.18
CA VAL A 64 12.81 -13.06 -17.57
C VAL A 64 13.89 -12.40 -18.41
N LEU A 65 14.66 -13.21 -19.13
CA LEU A 65 15.59 -12.73 -20.16
C LEU A 65 14.97 -12.95 -21.54
N LEU A 66 14.85 -11.89 -22.31
CA LEU A 66 14.32 -11.92 -23.67
C LEU A 66 15.42 -11.75 -24.72
N PRO A 67 15.15 -12.08 -25.99
CA PRO A 67 16.18 -12.03 -27.05
C PRO A 67 16.73 -10.64 -27.34
N CYS A 68 15.93 -9.59 -27.13
CA CYS A 68 16.35 -8.21 -27.37
C CYS A 68 15.60 -7.20 -26.48
N PRO A 69 16.13 -5.97 -26.31
CA PRO A 69 15.50 -4.94 -25.48
C PRO A 69 14.10 -4.54 -25.96
N SER A 70 13.88 -4.51 -27.27
CA SER A 70 12.57 -4.18 -27.86
C SER A 70 11.50 -5.21 -27.48
N SER A 71 11.84 -6.50 -27.45
CA SER A 71 10.93 -7.55 -26.97
C SER A 71 10.64 -7.38 -25.49
N ALA A 72 11.62 -6.94 -24.69
CA ALA A 72 11.41 -6.68 -23.28
C ALA A 72 10.42 -5.54 -23.03
N LEU A 73 10.62 -4.40 -23.70
CA LEU A 73 9.68 -3.28 -23.63
C LEU A 73 8.29 -3.67 -24.14
N ALA A 74 8.19 -4.49 -25.19
CA ALA A 74 6.89 -4.96 -25.71
C ALA A 74 6.14 -5.83 -24.68
N LEU A 75 6.80 -6.79 -24.04
CA LEU A 75 6.20 -7.61 -22.99
C LEU A 75 5.75 -6.75 -21.81
N VAL A 76 6.60 -5.84 -21.34
CA VAL A 76 6.27 -4.97 -20.20
C VAL A 76 5.13 -4.00 -20.54
N SER A 77 5.05 -3.51 -21.77
CA SER A 77 3.92 -2.70 -22.24
C SER A 77 2.59 -3.47 -22.18
N LEU A 78 2.59 -4.76 -22.54
CA LEU A 78 1.41 -5.62 -22.41
C LEU A 78 1.05 -5.85 -20.95
N VAL A 79 2.01 -6.20 -20.10
CA VAL A 79 1.79 -6.41 -18.66
C VAL A 79 1.23 -5.15 -18.00
N ASP A 80 1.79 -3.98 -18.30
CA ASP A 80 1.30 -2.69 -17.81
C ASP A 80 -0.13 -2.39 -18.29
N GLY A 81 -0.42 -2.66 -19.57
CA GLY A 81 -1.74 -2.50 -20.15
C GLY A 81 -2.81 -3.37 -19.49
N TYR A 82 -2.52 -4.66 -19.31
CA TYR A 82 -3.43 -5.59 -18.62
C TYR A 82 -3.60 -5.23 -17.14
N PHE A 83 -2.52 -4.82 -16.46
CA PHE A 83 -2.60 -4.32 -15.11
C PHE A 83 -3.58 -3.14 -14.99
N ARG A 84 -3.49 -2.16 -15.89
CA ARG A 84 -4.42 -1.03 -15.91
C ARG A 84 -5.85 -1.43 -16.18
N LEU A 85 -6.04 -2.44 -17.01
CA LEU A 85 -7.37 -2.93 -17.39
C LEU A 85 -8.04 -3.74 -16.29
N THR A 86 -7.28 -4.40 -15.40
CA THR A 86 -7.84 -5.34 -14.42
C THR A 86 -7.63 -4.96 -12.96
N ALA A 87 -6.70 -4.06 -12.66
CA ALA A 87 -6.32 -3.70 -11.29
C ALA A 87 -6.45 -2.19 -11.02
N ASP A 88 -5.75 -1.34 -11.76
CA ASP A 88 -5.75 0.11 -11.52
C ASP A 88 -5.50 0.90 -12.82
N SER A 89 -6.58 1.49 -13.36
CA SER A 89 -6.56 2.22 -14.64
C SER A 89 -5.73 3.51 -14.62
N SER A 90 -5.38 4.00 -13.43
CA SER A 90 -4.67 5.27 -13.21
C SER A 90 -3.24 5.07 -12.73
N HIS A 91 -2.69 3.86 -12.84
CA HIS A 91 -1.33 3.52 -12.42
C HIS A 91 -0.52 2.90 -13.56
N TYR A 92 0.82 2.91 -13.43
CA TYR A 92 1.72 2.23 -14.36
C TYR A 92 2.83 1.53 -13.58
N LEU A 93 3.22 0.34 -14.02
CA LEU A 93 4.17 -0.53 -13.32
C LEU A 93 5.62 -0.19 -13.62
N CYS A 94 5.91 0.32 -14.82
CA CYS A 94 7.26 0.60 -15.30
C CYS A 94 7.31 1.93 -16.04
N HIS A 95 8.32 2.76 -15.71
CA HIS A 95 8.45 4.09 -16.29
C HIS A 95 8.80 4.06 -17.79
N ASP A 96 9.56 3.05 -18.23
CA ASP A 96 10.08 2.97 -19.60
C ASP A 96 8.98 2.73 -20.65
N VAL A 97 7.81 2.25 -20.21
CA VAL A 97 6.64 2.00 -21.07
C VAL A 97 5.42 2.85 -20.68
N ALA A 98 5.58 3.80 -19.75
CA ALA A 98 4.48 4.60 -19.23
C ALA A 98 3.87 5.47 -20.34
N PRO A 99 2.57 5.33 -20.66
CA PRO A 99 1.96 6.11 -21.72
C PRO A 99 1.98 7.62 -21.39
N PRO A 100 2.41 8.52 -22.31
CA PRO A 100 2.46 9.96 -22.03
C PRO A 100 1.11 10.56 -21.60
N ARG A 101 0.00 10.07 -22.17
CA ARG A 101 -1.36 10.46 -21.80
C ARG A 101 -1.70 10.07 -20.36
N LEU A 102 -1.23 8.92 -19.90
CA LEU A 102 -1.44 8.46 -18.53
C LEU A 102 -0.63 9.32 -17.56
N LEU A 103 0.62 9.65 -17.89
CA LEU A 103 1.44 10.56 -17.08
C LEU A 103 0.78 11.93 -16.92
N LEU A 104 0.26 12.49 -18.01
CA LEU A 104 -0.54 13.73 -17.99
C LEU A 104 -1.77 13.59 -17.08
N SER A 105 -2.42 12.42 -17.12
CA SER A 105 -3.61 12.11 -16.31
C SER A 105 -3.30 12.06 -14.82
N ILE A 106 -2.27 11.33 -14.43
CA ILE A 106 -1.82 11.24 -13.03
C ILE A 106 -1.41 12.63 -12.51
N HIS A 107 -0.68 13.42 -13.31
CA HIS A 107 -0.19 14.73 -12.88
C HIS A 107 -1.31 15.76 -12.64
N ASN A 108 -2.43 15.65 -13.37
CA ASN A 108 -3.52 16.62 -13.33
C ASN A 108 -4.83 16.05 -12.76
N GLY A 109 -4.80 14.85 -12.17
CA GLY A 109 -6.01 14.21 -11.62
C GLY A 109 -7.08 13.90 -12.66
N ILE A 110 -6.68 13.59 -13.90
CA ILE A 110 -7.60 13.28 -15.00
C ILE A 110 -7.99 11.80 -14.90
N HIS A 111 -9.28 11.53 -14.94
CA HIS A 111 -9.82 10.19 -15.11
C HIS A 111 -9.61 9.69 -16.54
N GLY A 112 -9.55 8.36 -16.70
CA GLY A 112 -9.70 7.75 -18.02
C GLY A 112 -11.03 8.13 -18.70
N PRO A 113 -11.30 7.59 -19.90
CA PRO A 113 -12.54 7.84 -20.62
C PRO A 113 -13.73 7.14 -19.93
N MET A 114 -14.12 7.65 -18.76
CA MET A 114 -15.18 7.14 -17.90
C MET A 114 -16.55 7.58 -18.45
N GLN A 115 -17.51 6.66 -18.46
CA GLN A 115 -18.89 6.93 -18.82
C GLN A 115 -19.59 7.85 -17.82
N GLU A 116 -20.63 8.50 -18.33
CA GLU A 116 -21.32 9.56 -17.63
C GLU A 116 -21.99 9.06 -16.33
N GLU A 117 -22.58 7.86 -16.33
CA GLU A 117 -23.19 7.29 -15.12
C GLU A 117 -22.19 7.08 -13.98
N PHE A 118 -20.95 6.67 -14.31
CA PHE A 118 -19.88 6.43 -13.32
C PHE A 118 -19.33 7.74 -12.75
N VAL A 119 -19.23 8.80 -13.56
CA VAL A 119 -18.92 10.15 -13.10
C VAL A 119 -19.93 10.60 -12.04
N PHE A 120 -21.22 10.34 -12.25
CA PHE A 120 -22.27 10.73 -11.30
C PHE A 120 -22.29 9.88 -10.06
N ALA A 121 -22.08 8.58 -10.20
CA ALA A 121 -21.93 7.70 -9.06
C ALA A 121 -20.77 8.17 -8.17
N LYS A 122 -19.64 8.55 -8.76
CA LYS A 122 -18.47 9.06 -8.04
C LYS A 122 -18.75 10.40 -7.35
N LEU A 123 -19.27 11.41 -8.07
CA LEU A 123 -19.60 12.72 -7.48
C LEU A 123 -20.61 12.62 -6.32
N ARG A 124 -21.53 11.65 -6.36
CA ARG A 124 -22.49 11.41 -5.27
C ARG A 124 -21.90 10.72 -4.04
N ARG A 125 -20.83 9.94 -4.21
CA ARG A 125 -20.14 9.23 -3.12
C ARG A 125 -19.17 10.12 -2.36
N GLU A 126 -18.59 11.10 -3.03
CA GLU A 126 -17.81 12.14 -2.38
C GLU A 126 -18.72 13.10 -1.60
N GLU A 127 -18.18 13.77 -0.59
CA GLU A 127 -18.90 14.85 0.11
C GLU A 127 -19.24 15.96 -0.89
N PRO A 128 -20.54 16.14 -1.22
CA PRO A 128 -20.93 16.99 -2.32
C PRO A 128 -20.89 18.45 -1.87
N GLU A 129 -19.95 19.19 -2.45
CA GLU A 129 -19.80 20.62 -2.25
C GLU A 129 -19.95 21.37 -3.58
N GLU A 130 -20.43 22.60 -3.51
CA GLU A 130 -20.55 23.42 -4.72
C GLU A 130 -19.17 23.72 -5.31
N GLY A 131 -19.00 23.36 -6.58
CA GLY A 131 -17.76 23.49 -7.31
C GLY A 131 -16.81 22.30 -7.20
N LEU A 132 -17.26 21.18 -6.62
CA LEU A 132 -16.63 19.88 -6.81
C LEU A 132 -16.67 19.51 -8.30
N TYR A 133 -15.55 19.05 -8.84
CA TYR A 133 -15.48 18.67 -10.25
C TYR A 133 -14.70 17.38 -10.48
N ILE A 134 -15.05 16.71 -11.58
CA ILE A 134 -14.30 15.62 -12.17
C ILE A 134 -13.79 16.06 -13.54
N LEU A 135 -12.52 15.78 -13.80
CA LEU A 135 -11.91 15.96 -15.12
C LEU A 135 -11.63 14.59 -15.71
N ARG A 136 -12.13 14.32 -16.91
CA ARG A 136 -11.96 13.02 -17.58
C ARG A 136 -11.61 13.19 -19.05
N TRP A 137 -11.07 12.14 -19.65
CA TRP A 137 -11.01 12.05 -21.10
C TRP A 137 -12.38 11.78 -21.72
N SER A 138 -12.61 12.26 -22.95
CA SER A 138 -13.79 11.91 -23.72
C SER A 138 -13.72 10.46 -24.20
N VAL A 139 -14.86 9.77 -24.16
CA VAL A 139 -15.04 8.42 -24.75
C VAL A 139 -15.16 8.47 -26.28
N LEU A 140 -15.45 9.64 -26.86
CA LEU A 140 -15.72 9.81 -28.30
C LEU A 140 -14.60 10.52 -29.06
N ASP A 141 -13.76 11.30 -28.38
CA ASP A 141 -12.74 12.13 -29.01
C ASP A 141 -11.43 12.03 -28.23
N PHE A 142 -10.39 11.50 -28.89
CA PHE A 142 -9.10 11.23 -28.28
C PHE A 142 -8.45 12.50 -27.69
N ASN A 143 -8.64 13.67 -28.33
CA ASN A 143 -8.00 14.92 -27.93
C ASN A 143 -8.91 15.81 -27.06
N ARG A 144 -10.06 15.30 -26.62
CA ARG A 144 -11.01 16.07 -25.81
C ARG A 144 -11.08 15.57 -24.38
N MET A 145 -11.16 16.52 -23.48
CA MET A 145 -11.41 16.31 -22.06
C MET A 145 -12.75 16.92 -21.68
N ILE A 146 -13.37 16.37 -20.64
CA ILE A 146 -14.67 16.80 -20.13
C ILE A 146 -14.51 17.14 -18.65
N LEU A 147 -14.77 18.41 -18.34
CA LEU A 147 -14.83 18.95 -16.99
C LEU A 147 -16.29 18.94 -16.52
N SER A 148 -16.63 18.05 -15.60
CA SER A 148 -17.98 17.93 -15.02
C SER A 148 -18.01 18.63 -13.67
N VAL A 149 -18.75 19.73 -13.55
CA VAL A 149 -18.78 20.60 -12.36
C VAL A 149 -20.12 20.50 -11.65
N LEU A 150 -20.09 20.28 -10.34
CA LEU A 150 -21.26 20.15 -9.48
C LEU A 150 -21.77 21.53 -9.00
N LYS A 151 -23.09 21.72 -9.03
CA LYS A 151 -23.80 22.89 -8.51
C LYS A 151 -25.00 22.45 -7.68
N ARG A 152 -25.26 23.15 -6.57
CA ARG A 152 -26.45 22.92 -5.76
C ARG A 152 -27.66 23.56 -6.43
N SER A 153 -28.78 22.84 -6.54
CA SER A 153 -30.02 23.40 -7.07
C SER A 153 -30.67 24.34 -6.04
N HIS A 154 -31.08 25.53 -6.46
CA HIS A 154 -31.80 26.50 -5.61
C HIS A 154 -33.33 26.33 -5.63
N GLN A 155 -33.88 25.46 -6.49
CA GLN A 155 -35.32 25.17 -6.50
C GLN A 155 -35.64 24.11 -5.45
N GLN A 156 -36.22 24.49 -4.31
CA GLN A 156 -36.74 23.54 -3.32
C GLN A 156 -38.00 24.00 -2.58
N ALA A 157 -38.91 23.03 -2.39
CA ALA A 157 -39.94 23.02 -1.35
C ALA A 157 -39.33 22.51 -0.02
N PRO A 158 -39.91 22.82 1.16
CA PRO A 158 -39.30 22.51 2.45
C PRO A 158 -39.29 20.99 2.73
N GLY A 159 -38.13 20.42 3.11
CA GLY A 159 -38.02 19.08 3.71
C GLY A 159 -37.31 17.99 2.89
N THR A 160 -36.80 18.27 1.68
CA THR A 160 -36.05 17.29 0.86
C THR A 160 -34.56 17.64 0.81
N PRO A 161 -33.61 16.69 0.94
CA PRO A 161 -32.18 16.97 0.75
C PRO A 161 -31.90 17.64 -0.60
N GLY A 162 -31.05 18.68 -0.61
CA GLY A 162 -30.64 19.47 -1.78
C GLY A 162 -30.32 18.62 -3.02
N ALA A 163 -31.11 18.70 -4.09
CA ALA A 163 -30.77 18.05 -5.35
C ALA A 163 -29.55 18.77 -6.00
N PHE A 164 -28.54 18.01 -6.41
CA PHE A 164 -27.39 18.55 -7.14
C PHE A 164 -27.62 18.43 -8.65
N LYS A 165 -27.24 19.49 -9.37
CA LYS A 165 -27.11 19.48 -10.83
C LYS A 165 -25.64 19.55 -11.18
N TYR A 166 -25.25 19.06 -12.35
CA TYR A 166 -23.89 19.23 -12.85
C TYR A 166 -23.93 19.70 -14.30
N ARG A 167 -22.83 20.30 -14.75
CA ARG A 167 -22.65 20.70 -16.14
C ARG A 167 -21.29 20.26 -16.65
N GLN A 168 -21.26 19.88 -17.92
CA GLN A 168 -20.05 19.47 -18.61
C GLN A 168 -19.53 20.62 -19.46
N PHE A 169 -18.25 20.92 -19.29
CA PHE A 169 -17.49 21.83 -20.12
C PHE A 169 -16.40 21.03 -20.84
N ARG A 170 -16.12 21.39 -22.09
CA ARG A 170 -15.21 20.63 -22.94
C ARG A 170 -13.90 21.38 -23.07
N ILE A 171 -12.80 20.66 -22.93
CA ILE A 171 -11.44 21.19 -23.08
C ILE A 171 -10.79 20.42 -24.23
N GLN A 172 -10.34 21.11 -25.25
CA GLN A 172 -9.62 20.54 -26.38
C GLN A 172 -8.12 20.61 -26.13
N LYS A 173 -7.41 19.49 -26.32
CA LYS A 173 -5.95 19.44 -26.43
C LYS A 173 -5.57 19.68 -27.89
N LYS A 174 -4.76 20.71 -28.17
CA LYS A 174 -4.26 21.06 -29.50
C LYS A 174 -2.73 21.01 -29.49
N GLY A 175 -2.13 19.93 -29.98
CA GLY A 175 -0.69 19.72 -29.81
C GLY A 175 -0.35 19.73 -28.33
N ASP A 176 0.44 20.69 -27.88
CA ASP A 176 0.81 20.88 -26.47
C ASP A 176 -0.01 21.93 -25.72
N SER A 177 -0.94 22.62 -26.39
CA SER A 177 -1.83 23.60 -25.77
C SER A 177 -3.21 23.03 -25.40
N PHE A 178 -3.90 23.74 -24.50
CA PHE A 178 -5.24 23.41 -23.99
C PHE A 178 -6.17 24.60 -24.16
N VAL A 179 -7.39 24.35 -24.65
CA VAL A 179 -8.38 25.39 -24.90
C VAL A 179 -9.73 24.94 -24.36
N LEU A 180 -10.39 25.78 -23.55
CA LEU A 180 -11.79 25.55 -23.18
C LEU A 180 -12.69 25.89 -24.38
N GLU A 181 -13.60 24.99 -24.77
CA GLU A 181 -14.54 25.28 -25.86
C GLU A 181 -15.33 26.57 -25.56
N GLY A 182 -15.34 27.50 -26.52
CA GLY A 182 -15.94 28.83 -26.38
C GLY A 182 -15.02 29.91 -25.83
N TRP A 183 -13.75 29.60 -25.55
CA TRP A 183 -12.72 30.58 -25.22
C TRP A 183 -11.75 30.76 -26.39
N ASP A 184 -11.37 32.01 -26.67
CA ASP A 184 -10.36 32.36 -27.69
C ASP A 184 -8.91 32.30 -27.15
N ARG A 185 -8.74 31.86 -25.90
CA ARG A 185 -7.45 31.80 -25.21
C ARG A 185 -6.94 30.36 -25.12
N GLU A 186 -5.71 30.15 -25.57
CA GLU A 186 -4.99 28.89 -25.38
C GLU A 186 -4.05 28.95 -24.18
N PHE A 187 -3.83 27.79 -23.55
CA PHE A 187 -2.97 27.64 -22.38
C PHE A 187 -1.87 26.62 -22.68
N PRO A 188 -0.61 26.88 -22.30
CA PRO A 188 0.51 25.97 -22.55
C PRO A 188 0.49 24.75 -21.63
N SER A 189 -0.28 24.80 -20.53
CA SER A 189 -0.46 23.66 -19.63
C SER A 189 -1.89 23.57 -19.13
N LEU A 190 -2.33 22.34 -18.87
CA LEU A 190 -3.65 22.09 -18.27
C LEU A 190 -3.74 22.68 -16.86
N ARG A 191 -2.64 22.68 -16.11
CA ARG A 191 -2.59 23.26 -14.76
C ARG A 191 -2.91 24.76 -14.80
N GLU A 192 -2.29 25.50 -15.72
CA GLU A 192 -2.59 26.93 -15.88
C GLU A 192 -4.05 27.19 -16.27
N LEU A 193 -4.60 26.40 -17.18
CA LEU A 193 -6.04 26.48 -17.52
C LEU A 193 -6.91 26.23 -16.28
N LEU A 194 -6.65 25.16 -15.51
CA LEU A 194 -7.40 24.84 -14.30
C LEU A 194 -7.25 25.89 -13.20
N ASP A 195 -6.09 26.51 -13.06
CA ASP A 195 -5.85 27.57 -12.08
C ASP A 195 -6.59 28.86 -12.46
N VAL A 196 -6.64 29.21 -13.75
CA VAL A 196 -7.50 30.31 -14.22
C VAL A 196 -8.97 29.99 -14.00
N LEU A 197 -9.41 28.75 -14.26
CA LEU A 197 -10.79 28.32 -14.03
C LEU A 197 -11.23 28.44 -12.58
N LYS A 198 -10.33 28.23 -11.60
CA LYS A 198 -10.65 28.41 -10.17
C LYS A 198 -11.00 29.86 -9.81
N GLY A 199 -10.48 30.84 -10.55
CA GLY A 199 -10.81 32.26 -10.38
C GLY A 199 -12.00 32.74 -11.20
N CYS A 200 -12.62 31.88 -12.00
CA CYS A 200 -13.67 32.24 -12.95
C CYS A 200 -15.03 31.60 -12.58
N THR A 201 -16.09 32.24 -13.04
CA THR A 201 -17.45 31.66 -13.03
C THR A 201 -17.83 31.25 -14.44
N LEU A 202 -18.00 29.94 -14.64
CA LEU A 202 -18.42 29.37 -15.91
C LEU A 202 -19.93 29.54 -16.08
N ARG A 203 -20.35 30.11 -17.22
CA ARG A 203 -21.76 30.30 -17.54
C ARG A 203 -22.25 29.24 -18.52
N SER A 204 -23.45 28.72 -18.30
CA SER A 204 -24.14 27.85 -19.24
C SER A 204 -25.64 28.15 -19.20
N GLY A 205 -26.12 28.94 -20.16
CA GLY A 205 -27.47 29.50 -20.10
C GLY A 205 -27.57 30.49 -18.93
N GLU A 206 -28.60 30.34 -18.09
CA GLU A 206 -28.79 31.16 -16.88
C GLU A 206 -27.98 30.67 -15.66
N ASP A 207 -27.40 29.47 -15.76
CA ASP A 207 -26.66 28.86 -14.67
C ASP A 207 -25.18 29.25 -14.64
N ASN A 208 -24.74 29.65 -13.46
CA ASN A 208 -23.33 29.88 -13.11
C ASN A 208 -22.74 28.68 -12.36
N PHE A 209 -21.50 28.30 -12.69
CA PHE A 209 -20.74 27.21 -12.08
C PHE A 209 -19.36 27.72 -11.64
N THR A 210 -18.91 27.34 -10.45
CA THR A 210 -17.57 27.66 -9.94
C THR A 210 -16.73 26.40 -9.85
N VAL A 211 -15.44 26.48 -10.17
CA VAL A 211 -14.52 25.33 -10.10
C VAL A 211 -13.69 25.47 -8.83
N LYS A 212 -13.85 24.56 -7.86
CA LYS A 212 -13.17 24.65 -6.57
C LYS A 212 -12.24 23.47 -6.30
N ARG A 213 -12.81 22.27 -6.17
CA ARG A 213 -12.06 21.08 -5.75
C ARG A 213 -12.14 19.98 -6.81
N CYS A 214 -10.98 19.42 -7.16
CA CYS A 214 -10.89 18.26 -8.02
C CYS A 214 -11.21 16.98 -7.22
N CYS A 215 -11.93 16.05 -7.83
CA CYS A 215 -12.02 14.68 -7.38
C CYS A 215 -11.14 13.78 -8.27
N PRO A 216 -9.89 13.47 -7.86
CA PRO A 216 -8.97 12.69 -8.68
C PRO A 216 -9.34 11.18 -8.72
N PRO A 217 -8.75 10.41 -9.65
CA PRO A 217 -8.83 8.96 -9.63
C PRO A 217 -8.27 8.40 -8.33
N LYS A 218 -8.92 7.37 -7.77
CA LYS A 218 -8.45 6.66 -6.58
C LYS A 218 -7.98 5.25 -6.97
N PRO A 219 -6.85 4.75 -6.46
CA PRO A 219 -6.41 3.38 -6.72
C PRO A 219 -7.49 2.36 -6.34
N GLY A 220 -7.71 1.35 -7.20
CA GLY A 220 -8.70 0.29 -6.99
C GLY A 220 -10.16 0.75 -7.02
N GLU A 221 -10.44 1.98 -7.46
CA GLU A 221 -11.80 2.49 -7.60
C GLU A 221 -12.56 1.75 -8.70
N ILE A 222 -13.77 1.29 -8.37
CA ILE A 222 -14.66 0.63 -9.33
C ILE A 222 -15.12 1.66 -10.36
N SER A 223 -14.76 1.41 -11.61
CA SER A 223 -15.19 2.18 -12.78
C SER A 223 -15.41 1.24 -13.97
N ASP A 224 -16.08 1.74 -15.00
CA ASP A 224 -16.21 1.10 -16.32
C ASP A 224 -14.87 0.96 -17.07
N LEU A 225 -13.79 1.51 -16.53
CA LEU A 225 -12.44 1.35 -17.04
C LEU A 225 -11.82 0.00 -16.65
N LEU A 226 -12.40 -0.70 -15.67
CA LEU A 226 -11.87 -1.95 -15.13
C LEU A 226 -12.70 -3.15 -15.59
N ILE A 227 -12.01 -4.15 -16.15
CA ILE A 227 -12.57 -5.47 -16.44
C ILE A 227 -12.42 -6.32 -15.19
N THR A 228 -13.56 -6.61 -14.57
CA THR A 228 -13.63 -7.58 -13.48
C THR A 228 -14.14 -8.91 -14.02
N ARG A 229 -13.46 -10.01 -13.67
CA ARG A 229 -14.05 -11.35 -13.85
C ARG A 229 -15.15 -11.50 -12.82
N LYS A 230 -16.29 -12.10 -13.19
CA LYS A 230 -17.25 -12.62 -12.20
C LYS A 230 -16.52 -13.68 -11.36
N ALA A 231 -15.87 -13.27 -10.29
CA ALA A 231 -15.28 -14.19 -9.35
C ALA A 231 -16.43 -14.91 -8.62
N LYS A 232 -16.38 -16.25 -8.57
CA LYS A 232 -16.87 -16.93 -7.35
C LYS A 232 -16.07 -16.30 -6.21
N ASP A 233 -16.75 -15.90 -5.13
CA ASP A 233 -16.34 -15.02 -4.03
C ASP A 233 -15.02 -15.33 -3.26
N ASN A 234 -14.07 -16.06 -3.84
CA ASN A 234 -12.94 -16.68 -3.15
C ASN A 234 -11.61 -15.89 -3.25
N GLY A 235 -11.62 -14.58 -3.45
CA GLY A 235 -10.37 -13.84 -3.75
C GLY A 235 -10.05 -12.63 -2.88
N LYS A 236 -11.04 -11.94 -2.32
CA LYS A 236 -10.79 -10.91 -1.32
C LYS A 236 -11.10 -11.54 0.03
N GLN A 237 -10.07 -12.01 0.72
CA GLN A 237 -10.14 -12.07 2.17
C GLN A 237 -10.26 -10.61 2.63
N ILE A 238 -11.49 -10.08 2.63
CA ILE A 238 -11.80 -8.86 3.36
C ILE A 238 -11.56 -9.26 4.80
N LEU A 239 -10.44 -8.81 5.36
CA LEU A 239 -10.17 -9.01 6.77
C LEU A 239 -11.31 -8.33 7.51
N ASN A 240 -12.14 -9.14 8.17
CA ASN A 240 -13.28 -8.62 8.91
C ASN A 240 -12.78 -8.03 10.23
N LEU A 241 -12.25 -6.81 10.18
CA LEU A 241 -11.73 -6.10 11.35
C LEU A 241 -12.82 -5.70 12.35
N THR A 242 -14.11 -5.93 12.06
CA THR A 242 -15.19 -5.67 13.04
C THR A 242 -15.20 -6.68 14.18
N GLN A 243 -14.52 -7.81 14.02
CA GLN A 243 -14.33 -8.82 15.06
C GLN A 243 -12.83 -9.01 15.31
N LEU A 244 -12.44 -8.92 16.58
CA LEU A 244 -11.08 -9.22 16.99
C LEU A 244 -10.76 -10.69 16.70
N SER A 245 -9.65 -10.93 15.98
CA SER A 245 -9.19 -12.26 15.64
C SER A 245 -7.69 -12.32 15.87
N PHE A 246 -7.29 -13.13 16.85
CA PHE A 246 -5.90 -13.46 17.16
C PHE A 246 -5.87 -14.78 17.95
N HIS A 247 -4.73 -15.48 17.90
CA HIS A 247 -4.53 -16.66 18.72
C HIS A 247 -4.44 -16.27 20.20
N GLN A 248 -5.22 -16.93 21.06
CA GLN A 248 -5.14 -16.77 22.50
C GLN A 248 -4.07 -17.70 23.05
N ILE A 249 -2.94 -17.13 23.48
CA ILE A 249 -1.81 -17.87 24.03
C ILE A 249 -2.05 -18.12 25.51
N ARG A 250 -1.87 -19.37 25.95
CA ARG A 250 -2.05 -19.73 27.36
C ARG A 250 -0.85 -19.30 28.18
N LYS A 251 -1.08 -18.98 29.46
CA LYS A 251 -0.02 -18.52 30.38
C LYS A 251 1.16 -19.49 30.45
N ASN A 252 0.88 -20.79 30.54
CA ASN A 252 1.90 -21.83 30.65
C ASN A 252 2.73 -22.02 29.37
N GLU A 253 2.31 -21.42 28.26
CA GLU A 253 3.06 -21.43 27.01
C GLU A 253 4.11 -20.31 26.97
N ILE A 254 4.01 -19.28 27.82
CA ILE A 254 4.96 -18.16 27.83
C ILE A 254 5.78 -18.17 29.13
N THR A 255 7.10 -18.18 28.99
CA THR A 255 8.01 -17.96 30.11
C THR A 255 8.71 -16.61 29.96
N GLN A 256 8.55 -15.75 30.95
CA GLN A 256 9.37 -14.55 31.10
C GLN A 256 10.72 -14.96 31.68
N LEU A 257 11.83 -14.61 31.04
CA LEU A 257 13.18 -14.92 31.52
C LEU A 257 13.54 -14.23 32.86
N LEU A 258 12.64 -13.42 33.41
CA LEU A 258 12.77 -12.74 34.71
C LEU A 258 13.03 -13.68 35.90
N HIS A 259 12.69 -14.98 35.80
CA HIS A 259 12.87 -15.94 36.91
C HIS A 259 14.16 -16.77 36.85
N PHE A 260 15.02 -16.60 35.83
CA PHE A 260 16.33 -17.25 35.80
C PHE A 260 17.41 -16.29 36.33
N PRO A 261 18.08 -16.61 37.45
CA PRO A 261 18.98 -15.68 38.16
C PRO A 261 20.31 -15.37 37.44
N PHE A 262 20.41 -15.65 36.13
CA PHE A 262 21.65 -15.49 35.35
C PHE A 262 21.55 -14.53 34.16
N TYR A 263 20.36 -14.01 33.80
CA TYR A 263 20.20 -13.14 32.62
C TYR A 263 19.56 -11.79 32.96
N GLN A 264 20.41 -10.78 33.14
CA GLN A 264 20.08 -9.38 33.42
C GLN A 264 19.46 -8.63 32.21
N ARG A 265 18.95 -9.34 31.18
CA ARG A 265 18.51 -8.79 29.87
C ARG A 265 16.98 -8.73 29.66
N ALA A 266 16.18 -8.82 30.71
CA ALA A 266 14.74 -9.09 30.57
C ALA A 266 13.90 -7.91 30.04
N HIS A 267 14.28 -6.64 30.26
CA HIS A 267 13.52 -5.48 29.79
C HIS A 267 14.18 -4.84 28.57
N LEU A 268 13.50 -4.87 27.43
CA LEU A 268 14.01 -4.42 26.14
C LEU A 268 13.70 -2.95 25.84
N GLY A 269 12.66 -2.38 26.45
CA GLY A 269 12.27 -0.99 26.22
C GLY A 269 10.85 -0.67 26.63
N GLN A 270 10.41 0.55 26.36
CA GLN A 270 9.06 1.03 26.66
C GLN A 270 8.39 1.51 25.37
N GLY A 271 7.17 1.05 25.14
CA GLY A 271 6.29 1.51 24.07
C GLY A 271 5.24 2.49 24.59
N THR A 272 4.27 2.82 23.75
CA THR A 272 3.13 3.65 24.18
C THR A 272 2.29 2.86 25.19
N ARG A 273 2.30 3.28 26.45
CA ARG A 273 1.57 2.63 27.56
C ARG A 273 1.91 1.14 27.73
N THR A 274 3.07 0.71 27.25
CA THR A 274 3.48 -0.71 27.22
C THR A 274 4.93 -0.84 27.65
N ASN A 275 5.26 -1.95 28.31
CA ASN A 275 6.63 -2.34 28.63
C ASN A 275 7.00 -3.58 27.80
N ILE A 276 8.22 -3.60 27.27
CA ILE A 276 8.68 -4.59 26.30
C ILE A 276 9.70 -5.49 26.98
N TYR A 277 9.46 -6.80 26.97
CA TYR A 277 10.32 -7.79 27.61
C TYR A 277 10.76 -8.88 26.64
N ASP A 278 11.88 -9.49 26.96
CA ASP A 278 12.37 -10.71 26.33
C ASP A 278 11.62 -11.94 26.91
N GLY A 279 11.24 -12.90 26.07
CA GLY A 279 10.51 -14.08 26.50
C GLY A 279 10.66 -15.29 25.59
N VAL A 280 10.12 -16.42 26.05
CA VAL A 280 10.11 -17.68 25.31
C VAL A 280 8.66 -18.18 25.20
N LEU A 281 8.25 -18.57 24.00
CA LEU A 281 6.97 -19.22 23.70
C LEU A 281 7.20 -20.71 23.43
N SER A 282 6.57 -21.58 24.22
CA SER A 282 6.58 -23.03 24.04
C SER A 282 5.48 -23.44 23.08
N VAL A 283 5.85 -23.89 21.87
CA VAL A 283 4.91 -24.37 20.86
C VAL A 283 4.69 -25.88 21.06
N GLY A 284 3.57 -26.24 21.68
CA GLY A 284 3.11 -27.62 21.77
C GLY A 284 2.53 -28.08 20.44
N GLY A 285 2.99 -29.21 19.89
CA GLY A 285 2.37 -29.82 18.71
C GLY A 285 0.92 -30.18 19.01
N SER A 286 -0.01 -29.73 18.18
CA SER A 286 -1.43 -30.04 18.31
C SER A 286 -1.68 -31.54 18.10
N SER A 287 -1.60 -32.33 19.17
CA SER A 287 -2.38 -33.56 19.27
C SER A 287 -3.74 -33.16 19.84
N GLY A 288 -4.77 -33.21 18.99
CA GLY A 288 -6.14 -33.04 19.44
C GLY A 288 -6.49 -34.07 20.51
N ASN A 289 -7.27 -33.67 21.51
CA ASN A 289 -8.67 -34.04 21.59
C ASN A 289 -9.27 -33.54 22.89
N ASP A 290 -10.60 -33.48 22.85
CA ASP A 290 -11.50 -33.52 23.97
C ASP A 290 -11.11 -34.56 25.05
N ASP A 291 -11.66 -34.30 26.23
CA ASP A 291 -11.92 -35.21 27.34
C ASP A 291 -10.80 -35.46 28.39
N GLU A 292 -11.11 -34.98 29.60
CA GLU A 292 -10.96 -35.65 30.89
C GLU A 292 -10.41 -37.09 30.82
N ALA A 293 -9.12 -37.29 31.14
CA ALA A 293 -8.63 -38.48 31.86
C ALA A 293 -7.12 -38.43 32.14
N GLU A 294 -6.80 -38.84 33.37
CA GLU A 294 -5.62 -39.63 33.77
C GLU A 294 -4.26 -38.97 34.05
N TYR A 295 -4.10 -38.74 35.36
CA TYR A 295 -2.97 -39.14 36.21
C TYR A 295 -2.01 -40.20 35.61
N PHE A 296 -0.71 -39.93 35.76
CA PHE A 296 0.48 -40.77 35.50
C PHE A 296 0.96 -40.91 34.03
N SER A 297 2.00 -40.14 33.69
CA SER A 297 3.05 -40.55 32.75
C SER A 297 4.33 -39.74 33.02
N THR A 298 5.22 -40.28 33.84
CA THR A 298 6.64 -39.90 33.89
C THR A 298 7.33 -40.42 32.65
N GLU A 299 7.46 -39.60 31.61
CA GLU A 299 8.53 -39.72 30.61
C GLU A 299 8.62 -38.41 29.81
N GLN A 300 9.77 -37.73 29.96
CA GLN A 300 10.10 -36.47 29.29
C GLN A 300 10.30 -36.69 27.79
N ASN A 301 9.23 -36.66 26.99
CA ASN A 301 9.35 -36.43 25.55
C ASN A 301 9.31 -34.92 25.28
N ASN A 302 10.50 -34.31 25.39
CA ASN A 302 10.79 -32.90 25.09
C ASN A 302 10.69 -32.61 23.57
N ASN A 303 9.49 -32.74 23.00
CA ASN A 303 9.18 -32.31 21.63
C ASN A 303 8.53 -30.92 21.57
N GLY A 304 8.56 -30.15 22.66
CA GLY A 304 8.16 -28.74 22.65
C GLY A 304 9.21 -27.90 21.93
N ARG A 305 8.84 -27.27 20.80
CA ARG A 305 9.72 -26.27 20.17
C ARG A 305 9.57 -24.97 20.96
N GLU A 306 10.63 -24.56 21.64
CA GLU A 306 10.73 -23.23 22.23
C GLU A 306 11.10 -22.19 21.16
N MET A 307 10.43 -21.05 21.19
CA MET A 307 10.63 -19.95 20.26
C MET A 307 10.90 -18.67 21.05
N HIS A 308 11.94 -17.95 20.65
CA HIS A 308 12.29 -16.66 21.26
C HIS A 308 11.35 -15.57 20.76
N VAL A 309 10.78 -14.80 21.69
CA VAL A 309 9.70 -13.84 21.42
C VAL A 309 9.87 -12.55 22.22
N VAL A 310 9.17 -11.51 21.76
CA VAL A 310 9.01 -10.24 22.48
C VAL A 310 7.64 -10.23 23.16
N LEU A 311 7.62 -9.84 24.43
CA LEU A 311 6.42 -9.70 25.24
C LEU A 311 6.14 -8.22 25.48
N LYS A 312 5.12 -7.69 24.79
CA LYS A 312 4.63 -6.32 25.00
C LYS A 312 3.50 -6.35 26.01
N VAL A 313 3.76 -5.85 27.21
CA VAL A 313 2.81 -5.85 28.33
C VAL A 313 2.15 -4.48 28.44
N LEU A 314 0.83 -4.41 28.32
CA LEU A 314 0.06 -3.19 28.56
C LEU A 314 0.13 -2.81 30.03
N ASP A 315 0.40 -1.53 30.31
CA ASP A 315 0.45 -1.01 31.68
C ASP A 315 -0.92 -1.22 32.37
N PRO A 316 -0.96 -1.86 33.56
CA PRO A 316 -2.21 -2.12 34.28
C PRO A 316 -2.98 -0.86 34.68
N SER A 317 -2.36 0.33 34.68
CA SER A 317 -3.04 1.62 34.92
C SER A 317 -3.84 2.11 33.71
N HIS A 318 -3.67 1.48 32.53
CA HIS A 318 -4.27 1.89 31.26
C HIS A 318 -5.15 0.79 30.66
N ARG A 319 -5.99 0.15 31.48
CA ARG A 319 -6.92 -0.89 31.01
C ARG A 319 -8.06 -0.35 30.17
N ASP A 320 -8.38 0.92 30.32
CA ASP A 320 -9.39 1.65 29.55
C ASP A 320 -9.09 1.65 28.05
N ILE A 321 -7.81 1.55 27.68
CA ILE A 321 -7.35 1.49 26.27
C ILE A 321 -6.99 0.07 25.80
N ALA A 322 -7.29 -0.97 26.59
CA ALA A 322 -6.95 -2.35 26.23
C ALA A 322 -7.58 -2.80 24.90
N LEU A 323 -8.75 -2.27 24.54
CA LEU A 323 -9.38 -2.55 23.26
C LEU A 323 -8.50 -2.12 22.09
N ALA A 324 -7.95 -0.90 22.10
CA ALA A 324 -7.06 -0.41 21.05
C ALA A 324 -5.75 -1.23 20.97
N PHE A 325 -5.29 -1.76 22.10
CA PHE A 325 -4.15 -2.68 22.13
C PHE A 325 -4.47 -4.01 21.44
N PHE A 326 -5.65 -4.58 21.70
CA PHE A 326 -6.11 -5.82 21.06
C PHE A 326 -6.47 -5.65 19.59
N GLU A 327 -6.97 -4.49 19.18
CA GLU A 327 -7.21 -4.16 17.76
C GLU A 327 -5.91 -4.23 16.96
N SER A 328 -4.82 -3.67 17.50
CA SER A 328 -3.49 -3.76 16.88
C SER A 328 -2.98 -5.20 16.80
N ALA A 329 -3.12 -5.99 17.87
CA ALA A 329 -2.75 -7.40 17.85
C ALA A 329 -3.56 -8.19 16.82
N SER A 330 -4.88 -7.93 16.76
CA SER A 330 -5.80 -8.53 15.80
C SER A 330 -5.38 -8.25 14.38
N LEU A 331 -5.14 -6.97 14.05
CA LEU A 331 -4.70 -6.55 12.71
C LEU A 331 -3.40 -7.24 12.32
N MET A 332 -2.40 -7.21 13.20
CA MET A 332 -1.06 -7.71 12.90
C MET A 332 -0.97 -9.24 12.88
N SER A 333 -1.82 -9.95 13.61
CA SER A 333 -1.87 -11.43 13.58
C SER A 333 -2.50 -12.00 12.30
N GLN A 334 -3.29 -11.20 11.59
CA GLN A 334 -3.98 -11.60 10.36
C GLN A 334 -3.17 -11.33 9.08
N VAL A 335 -1.97 -10.76 9.22
CA VAL A 335 -1.10 -10.42 8.11
C VAL A 335 0.21 -11.20 8.15
N SER A 336 0.72 -11.55 6.97
CA SER A 336 2.02 -12.19 6.84
C SER A 336 2.76 -11.57 5.67
N HIS A 337 3.87 -10.93 5.97
CA HIS A 337 4.75 -10.32 4.99
C HIS A 337 6.19 -10.33 5.51
N VAL A 338 7.16 -10.53 4.63
CA VAL A 338 8.56 -10.76 5.01
C VAL A 338 9.19 -9.58 5.79
N HIS A 339 8.66 -8.38 5.59
CA HIS A 339 9.08 -7.14 6.26
C HIS A 339 8.09 -6.66 7.34
N LEU A 340 7.21 -7.52 7.83
CA LEU A 340 6.41 -7.29 9.05
C LEU A 340 6.88 -8.26 10.13
N ALA A 341 7.00 -7.79 11.36
CA ALA A 341 7.21 -8.67 12.50
C ALA A 341 5.90 -9.41 12.78
N PHE A 342 5.99 -10.72 12.99
CA PHE A 342 4.81 -11.55 13.17
C PHE A 342 4.26 -11.43 14.59
N VAL A 343 2.95 -11.19 14.74
CA VAL A 343 2.28 -11.25 16.05
C VAL A 343 1.72 -12.65 16.23
N HIS A 344 2.31 -13.41 17.15
CA HIS A 344 1.92 -14.78 17.46
C HIS A 344 0.55 -14.87 18.12
N GLY A 345 0.17 -13.85 18.87
CA GLY A 345 -1.11 -13.81 19.57
C GLY A 345 -1.06 -12.96 20.82
N VAL A 346 -2.05 -13.18 21.68
CA VAL A 346 -2.25 -12.41 22.92
C VAL A 346 -2.43 -13.38 24.09
N CYS A 347 -1.77 -13.08 25.20
CA CYS A 347 -2.01 -13.72 26.49
C CYS A 347 -2.68 -12.71 27.44
N VAL A 348 -3.84 -13.08 27.99
CA VAL A 348 -4.56 -12.30 28.99
C VAL A 348 -4.50 -13.03 30.34
N ARG A 349 -3.90 -12.41 31.35
CA ARG A 349 -3.71 -12.97 32.69
C ARG A 349 -4.26 -12.03 33.75
N GLY A 350 -5.51 -12.25 34.16
CA GLY A 350 -6.17 -11.39 35.15
C GLY A 350 -6.21 -9.94 34.67
N SER A 351 -5.29 -9.12 35.18
CA SER A 351 -5.12 -7.73 34.79
C SER A 351 -4.10 -7.45 33.68
N GLU A 352 -3.25 -8.43 33.35
CA GLU A 352 -2.15 -8.24 32.42
C GLU A 352 -2.57 -8.64 31.02
N ASN A 353 -2.42 -7.71 30.08
CA ASN A 353 -2.65 -7.93 28.67
C ASN A 353 -1.29 -7.94 27.96
N ILE A 354 -0.93 -9.06 27.36
CA ILE A 354 0.39 -9.30 26.79
C ILE A 354 0.22 -9.63 25.31
N MET A 355 0.85 -8.85 24.43
CA MET A 355 1.01 -9.20 23.02
C MET A 355 2.35 -9.92 22.83
N VAL A 356 2.32 -11.04 22.11
CA VAL A 356 3.50 -11.86 21.83
C VAL A 356 3.89 -11.68 20.37
N GLU A 357 5.05 -11.08 20.15
CA GLU A 357 5.59 -10.73 18.83
C GLU A 357 6.89 -11.51 18.56
N GLU A 358 7.22 -11.70 17.29
CA GLU A 358 8.51 -12.22 16.85
C GLU A 358 9.69 -11.42 17.44
N PHE A 359 10.71 -12.10 17.93
CA PHE A 359 11.97 -11.47 18.33
C PHE A 359 12.85 -11.14 17.12
N VAL A 360 13.33 -9.89 17.05
CA VAL A 360 14.21 -9.41 15.97
C VAL A 360 15.55 -8.96 16.53
N GLU A 361 16.60 -9.71 16.16
CA GLU A 361 17.93 -9.75 16.81
C GLU A 361 18.58 -8.38 17.10
N HIS A 362 18.56 -7.44 16.16
CA HIS A 362 19.34 -6.20 16.30
C HIS A 362 18.53 -4.99 16.78
N GLY A 363 17.26 -5.20 17.13
CA GLY A 363 16.41 -4.16 17.69
C GLY A 363 16.13 -2.98 16.74
N PRO A 364 15.76 -1.81 17.28
CA PRO A 364 15.28 -0.66 16.51
C PRO A 364 16.34 -0.01 15.60
N LEU A 365 15.88 0.40 14.41
CA LEU A 365 16.68 1.07 13.38
C LEU A 365 17.25 2.41 13.85
N ASP A 366 16.48 3.18 14.61
CA ASP A 366 16.90 4.49 15.10
C ASP A 366 18.14 4.42 16.01
N VAL A 367 18.28 3.33 16.79
CA VAL A 367 19.47 3.05 17.60
C VAL A 367 20.69 2.78 16.71
N LEU A 368 20.55 1.97 15.66
CA LEU A 368 21.63 1.70 14.72
C LEU A 368 22.07 2.99 14.00
N LEU A 369 21.12 3.78 13.49
CA LEU A 369 21.40 5.00 12.76
C LEU A 369 22.17 6.02 13.61
N ARG A 370 21.79 6.21 14.88
CA ARG A 370 22.54 7.08 15.80
C ARG A 370 23.95 6.56 16.06
N LYS A 371 24.10 5.24 16.22
CA LYS A 371 25.40 4.59 16.48
C LYS A 371 26.35 4.73 15.30
N GLU A 372 25.83 4.56 14.08
CA GLU A 372 26.61 4.60 12.82
C GLU A 372 26.40 5.92 12.06
N LYS A 373 26.14 7.01 12.79
CA LYS A 373 25.90 8.34 12.22
C LYS A 373 27.00 8.74 11.24
N GLY A 374 26.60 9.15 10.04
CA GLY A 374 27.51 9.50 8.94
C GLY A 374 28.22 8.34 8.25
N ARG A 375 28.07 7.08 8.70
CA ARG A 375 28.72 5.91 8.09
C ARG A 375 27.79 5.07 7.21
N VAL A 376 26.48 5.20 7.41
CA VAL A 376 25.48 4.47 6.62
C VAL A 376 25.35 5.09 5.23
N SER A 377 25.61 4.29 4.19
CA SER A 377 25.57 4.75 2.81
C SER A 377 24.15 5.07 2.33
N VAL A 378 24.04 5.93 1.30
CA VAL A 378 22.74 6.25 0.68
C VAL A 378 22.08 5.00 0.09
N GLY A 379 22.86 4.10 -0.54
CA GLY A 379 22.34 2.83 -1.08
C GLY A 379 21.72 1.95 0.01
N TRP A 380 22.33 1.88 1.19
CA TRP A 380 21.77 1.17 2.34
C TRP A 380 20.43 1.79 2.78
N LYS A 381 20.36 3.12 2.87
CA LYS A 381 19.15 3.87 3.24
C LYS A 381 18.01 3.63 2.25
N ILE A 382 18.30 3.62 0.95
CA ILE A 382 17.33 3.30 -0.10
C ILE A 382 16.84 1.85 0.03
N THR A 383 17.71 0.90 0.33
CA THR A 383 17.31 -0.50 0.54
C THR A 383 16.34 -0.64 1.71
N VAL A 384 16.61 0.01 2.85
CA VAL A 384 15.65 0.04 3.98
C VAL A 384 14.33 0.71 3.60
N ALA A 385 14.38 1.83 2.88
CA ALA A 385 13.18 2.51 2.39
C ALA A 385 12.33 1.61 1.48
N LYS A 386 12.95 0.80 0.62
CA LYS A 386 12.26 -0.18 -0.25
C LYS A 386 11.59 -1.28 0.55
N GLN A 387 12.28 -1.84 1.54
CA GLN A 387 11.74 -2.90 2.39
C GLN A 387 10.54 -2.40 3.21
N LEU A 388 10.63 -1.20 3.78
CA LEU A 388 9.52 -0.55 4.46
C LEU A 388 8.35 -0.24 3.51
N GLY A 389 8.65 0.35 2.35
CA GLY A 389 7.64 0.64 1.32
C GLY A 389 6.92 -0.62 0.83
N SER A 390 7.61 -1.77 0.82
CA SER A 390 7.05 -3.06 0.45
C SER A 390 6.05 -3.56 1.49
N ALA A 391 6.40 -3.52 2.78
CA ALA A 391 5.48 -3.84 3.87
C ALA A 391 4.22 -2.97 3.84
N LEU A 392 4.39 -1.66 3.65
CA LEU A 392 3.27 -0.72 3.62
C LEU A 392 2.44 -0.83 2.33
N SER A 393 3.04 -1.23 1.21
CA SER A 393 2.29 -1.59 -0.01
C SER A 393 1.41 -2.81 0.21
N TYR A 394 1.89 -3.80 0.95
CA TYR A 394 1.11 -4.99 1.30
C TYR A 394 -0.08 -4.63 2.21
N LEU A 395 0.11 -3.74 3.19
CA LEU A 395 -0.97 -3.28 4.06
C LEU A 395 -1.98 -2.40 3.31
N GLU A 396 -1.51 -1.48 2.46
CA GLU A 396 -2.36 -0.62 1.63
C GLU A 396 -3.30 -1.44 0.74
N ASP A 397 -2.81 -2.50 0.10
CA ASP A 397 -3.64 -3.35 -0.77
C ASP A 397 -4.76 -4.07 -0.03
N LYS A 398 -4.54 -4.38 1.26
CA LYS A 398 -5.53 -4.95 2.18
C LYS A 398 -6.41 -3.90 2.85
N ASN A 399 -6.21 -2.62 2.53
CA ASN A 399 -6.85 -1.47 3.18
C ASN A 399 -6.61 -1.44 4.70
N LEU A 400 -5.43 -1.89 5.13
CA LEU A 400 -5.01 -1.84 6.53
C LEU A 400 -4.14 -0.61 6.77
N VAL A 401 -4.33 0.02 7.93
CA VAL A 401 -3.55 1.16 8.39
C VAL A 401 -2.64 0.69 9.52
N HIS A 402 -1.35 0.95 9.39
CA HIS A 402 -0.39 0.68 10.45
C HIS A 402 -0.52 1.71 11.58
N GLY A 403 -0.57 3.00 11.25
CA GLY A 403 -0.84 4.08 12.21
C GLY A 403 0.34 4.49 13.09
N ASN A 404 1.42 3.73 13.13
CA ASN A 404 2.62 4.07 13.92
C ASN A 404 3.94 3.74 13.17
N VAL A 405 4.12 4.30 11.97
CA VAL A 405 5.35 4.12 11.17
C VAL A 405 6.41 5.14 11.60
N CYS A 406 7.50 4.67 12.20
CA CYS A 406 8.67 5.47 12.58
C CYS A 406 9.92 4.58 12.70
N ALA A 407 11.12 5.17 12.71
CA ALA A 407 12.37 4.42 12.80
C ALA A 407 12.51 3.59 14.08
N LYS A 408 11.84 3.98 15.18
CA LYS A 408 11.79 3.20 16.43
C LYS A 408 11.04 1.87 16.30
N ASN A 409 10.08 1.79 15.38
CA ASN A 409 9.27 0.60 15.14
C ASN A 409 9.81 -0.24 13.97
N ILE A 410 10.91 0.17 13.33
CA ILE A 410 11.57 -0.63 12.30
C ILE A 410 12.69 -1.41 12.98
N LEU A 411 12.57 -2.74 13.00
CA LEU A 411 13.52 -3.64 13.64
C LEU A 411 14.47 -4.24 12.60
N LEU A 412 15.74 -4.43 12.97
CA LEU A 412 16.79 -4.98 12.11
C LEU A 412 16.99 -6.47 12.36
N ALA A 413 16.61 -7.30 11.38
CA ALA A 413 16.97 -8.72 11.40
C ALA A 413 18.40 -8.95 10.89
N ARG A 414 18.89 -8.05 10.01
CA ARG A 414 20.28 -8.04 9.53
C ARG A 414 20.75 -6.61 9.37
N LYS A 415 21.90 -6.26 9.96
CA LYS A 415 22.46 -4.89 9.89
C LYS A 415 22.89 -4.51 8.48
N GLY A 416 23.50 -5.44 7.73
CA GLY A 416 23.94 -5.19 6.35
C GLY A 416 24.98 -4.07 6.21
N LEU A 417 25.87 -3.92 7.19
CA LEU A 417 26.95 -2.93 7.18
C LEU A 417 28.29 -3.53 6.71
N GLU A 418 28.34 -4.85 6.57
CA GLU A 418 29.49 -5.59 6.07
C GLU A 418 29.49 -5.61 4.54
N ASP A 419 30.68 -5.71 3.94
CA ASP A 419 30.82 -5.75 2.48
C ASP A 419 30.03 -6.90 1.85
N GLY A 420 29.24 -6.58 0.82
CA GLY A 420 28.37 -7.55 0.13
C GLY A 420 27.11 -7.94 0.90
N SER A 421 26.91 -7.44 2.13
CA SER A 421 25.71 -7.69 2.93
C SER A 421 24.67 -6.57 2.76
N MET A 422 23.40 -6.95 2.67
CA MET A 422 22.28 -5.98 2.58
C MET A 422 21.50 -5.97 3.90
N PRO A 423 20.97 -4.80 4.32
CA PRO A 423 20.13 -4.73 5.49
C PRO A 423 18.85 -5.55 5.28
N PHE A 424 18.30 -6.05 6.36
CA PHE A 424 16.99 -6.68 6.36
C PHE A 424 16.19 -6.16 7.55
N VAL A 425 15.09 -5.46 7.27
CA VAL A 425 14.24 -4.86 8.30
C VAL A 425 12.85 -5.49 8.35
N LYS A 426 12.22 -5.39 9.52
CA LYS A 426 10.82 -5.72 9.77
C LYS A 426 10.15 -4.58 10.51
N LEU A 427 8.95 -4.19 10.09
CA LEU A 427 8.12 -3.24 10.82
C LEU A 427 7.39 -3.97 11.94
N SER A 428 7.62 -3.54 13.18
CA SER A 428 6.98 -4.04 14.40
C SER A 428 5.51 -3.61 14.48
N ASP A 429 4.70 -4.29 15.28
CA ASP A 429 3.31 -3.89 15.51
C ASP A 429 3.20 -2.43 16.02
N PRO A 430 2.10 -1.73 15.69
CA PRO A 430 1.95 -0.33 16.04
C PRO A 430 1.72 -0.07 17.53
N GLY A 431 1.44 -1.12 18.33
CA GLY A 431 1.08 -1.03 19.74
C GLY A 431 -0.26 -0.33 19.95
N VAL A 432 -0.37 0.43 21.04
CA VAL A 432 -1.56 1.25 21.31
C VAL A 432 -1.67 2.36 20.24
N SER A 433 -2.80 2.37 19.53
CA SER A 433 -3.11 3.40 18.53
C SER A 433 -3.04 4.81 19.12
N PHE A 434 -2.54 5.78 18.35
CA PHE A 434 -2.54 7.17 18.79
C PHE A 434 -3.96 7.75 18.91
N THR A 435 -4.97 7.13 18.31
CA THR A 435 -6.36 7.63 18.28
C THR A 435 -7.01 7.67 19.66
N VAL A 436 -6.54 6.84 20.61
CA VAL A 436 -7.00 6.82 22.01
C VAL A 436 -6.15 7.69 22.94
N LEU A 437 -5.13 8.38 22.42
CA LEU A 437 -4.28 9.25 23.22
C LEU A 437 -4.86 10.66 23.34
N SER A 438 -4.41 11.39 24.37
CA SER A 438 -4.75 12.79 24.53
C SER A 438 -4.27 13.61 23.33
N ARG A 439 -4.87 14.78 23.11
CA ARG A 439 -4.47 15.67 22.02
C ARG A 439 -3.02 16.13 22.20
N GLU A 440 -2.61 16.41 23.43
CA GLU A 440 -1.26 16.84 23.81
C GLU A 440 -0.24 15.75 23.49
N GLU A 441 -0.53 14.49 23.84
CA GLU A 441 0.31 13.33 23.51
C GLU A 441 0.45 13.15 22.00
N ARG A 442 -0.62 13.39 21.22
CA ARG A 442 -0.58 13.34 19.75
C ARG A 442 0.25 14.47 19.16
N VAL A 443 0.10 15.69 19.66
CA VAL A 443 0.88 16.85 19.22
C VAL A 443 2.37 16.65 19.47
N ASP A 444 2.75 16.01 20.59
CA ASP A 444 4.16 15.75 20.87
C ASP A 444 4.81 14.79 19.86
N ARG A 445 4.01 13.94 19.22
CA ARG A 445 4.41 13.02 18.14
C ARG A 445 4.44 13.66 16.75
N ILE A 446 4.30 14.98 16.63
CA ILE A 446 4.65 15.68 15.38
C ILE A 446 6.18 15.59 15.20
N PRO A 447 6.69 15.14 14.03
CA PRO A 447 6.02 15.15 12.73
C PRO A 447 5.51 13.79 12.18
N TRP A 448 5.49 12.70 12.96
CA TRP A 448 5.01 11.41 12.43
C TRP A 448 3.48 11.39 12.26
N ILE A 449 2.73 11.99 13.19
CA ILE A 449 1.28 12.07 13.02
C ILE A 449 0.93 13.10 11.93
N ALA A 450 0.18 12.65 10.93
CA ALA A 450 -0.24 13.47 9.81
C ALA A 450 -1.13 14.65 10.26
N PRO A 451 -1.06 15.82 9.61
CA PRO A 451 -1.79 17.02 10.01
C PRO A 451 -3.31 16.81 10.14
N GLU A 452 -3.90 16.03 9.23
CA GLU A 452 -5.33 15.71 9.26
C GLU A 452 -5.73 14.85 10.48
N CYS A 453 -4.82 14.02 11.00
CA CYS A 453 -5.03 13.17 12.18
C CYS A 453 -4.86 13.93 13.51
N ILE A 454 -4.08 15.03 13.49
CA ILE A 454 -4.02 15.96 14.62
C ILE A 454 -5.35 16.72 14.76
N ARG A 455 -5.91 17.16 13.63
CA ARG A 455 -7.20 17.86 13.59
C ARG A 455 -8.36 16.95 14.00
N ASP A 456 -8.41 15.74 13.46
CA ASP A 456 -9.43 14.74 13.79
C ASP A 456 -8.87 13.33 13.60
N VAL A 457 -8.92 12.54 14.68
CA VAL A 457 -8.42 11.16 14.72
C VAL A 457 -9.16 10.22 13.77
N GLY A 458 -10.40 10.56 13.39
CA GLY A 458 -11.19 9.80 12.41
C GLY A 458 -10.59 9.80 11.00
N ASN A 459 -9.60 10.67 10.73
CA ASN A 459 -8.90 10.72 9.45
C ASN A 459 -7.73 9.72 9.33
N LEU A 460 -7.52 8.86 10.34
CA LEU A 460 -6.55 7.76 10.26
C LEU A 460 -6.83 6.90 9.03
N SER A 461 -5.84 6.79 8.14
CA SER A 461 -6.00 6.11 6.85
C SER A 461 -4.66 5.66 6.27
N THR A 462 -4.68 4.91 5.16
CA THR A 462 -3.44 4.59 4.43
C THR A 462 -2.74 5.85 3.91
N ALA A 463 -3.42 7.00 3.83
CA ALA A 463 -2.79 8.27 3.50
C ALA A 463 -1.97 8.83 4.66
N SER A 464 -2.39 8.65 5.92
CA SER A 464 -1.56 9.03 7.07
C SER A 464 -0.30 8.17 7.17
N ASP A 465 -0.35 6.88 6.81
CA ASP A 465 0.86 6.05 6.74
C ASP A 465 1.86 6.53 5.69
N LYS A 466 1.40 7.09 4.55
CA LYS A 466 2.29 7.70 3.55
C LYS A 466 3.02 8.92 4.12
N TRP A 467 2.33 9.72 4.94
CA TRP A 467 2.96 10.84 5.64
C TRP A 467 4.00 10.34 6.64
N SER A 468 3.62 9.41 7.52
CA SER A 468 4.51 8.80 8.51
C SER A 468 5.73 8.15 7.85
N PHE A 469 5.54 7.49 6.70
CA PHE A 469 6.62 6.96 5.86
C PHE A 469 7.56 8.08 5.39
N GLY A 470 7.04 9.18 4.85
CA GLY A 470 7.84 10.36 4.46
C GLY A 470 8.66 10.93 5.61
N THR A 471 8.06 11.06 6.80
CA THR A 471 8.77 11.47 8.02
C THR A 471 9.83 10.45 8.43
N THR A 472 9.52 9.16 8.35
CA THR A 472 10.48 8.09 8.67
C THR A 472 11.68 8.09 7.71
N LEU A 473 11.46 8.37 6.43
CA LEU A 473 12.55 8.55 5.48
C LEU A 473 13.42 9.76 5.83
N LEU A 474 12.86 10.86 6.35
CA LEU A 474 13.65 11.98 6.88
C LEU A 474 14.50 11.52 8.07
N GLU A 475 13.94 10.74 9.00
CA GLU A 475 14.73 10.19 10.11
C GLU A 475 15.91 9.35 9.59
N ILE A 476 15.68 8.50 8.60
CA ILE A 476 16.73 7.68 7.99
C ILE A 476 17.79 8.56 7.32
N CYS A 477 17.38 9.62 6.62
CA CYS A 477 18.31 10.57 6.00
C CYS A 477 19.16 11.28 7.06
N PHE A 478 18.56 11.72 8.16
CA PHE A 478 19.24 12.46 9.23
C PHE A 478 19.83 11.58 10.34
N ASP A 479 20.05 10.29 10.09
CA ASP A 479 20.67 9.37 11.04
C ASP A 479 19.94 9.34 12.40
N ALA A 480 18.60 9.29 12.33
CA ALA A 480 17.64 9.33 13.43
C ALA A 480 17.64 10.63 14.27
N ASP A 481 18.12 11.72 13.69
CA ASP A 481 17.86 13.07 14.18
C ASP A 481 16.53 13.61 13.60
N VAL A 482 15.53 13.70 14.47
CA VAL A 482 14.13 13.95 14.05
C VAL A 482 13.89 15.45 13.94
N PRO A 483 13.40 15.95 12.79
CA PRO A 483 12.97 17.33 12.68
C PRO A 483 11.90 17.70 13.73
N LEU A 484 11.95 18.94 14.23
CA LEU A 484 10.99 19.48 15.20
C LEU A 484 11.02 18.85 16.60
N LYS A 485 11.94 17.91 16.89
CA LYS A 485 12.04 17.26 18.21
C LYS A 485 12.19 18.25 19.37
N GLU A 486 12.98 19.31 19.17
CA GLU A 486 13.26 20.34 20.19
C GLU A 486 12.18 21.43 20.28
N ARG A 487 11.15 21.38 19.44
CA ARG A 487 10.07 22.36 19.43
C ARG A 487 9.03 22.04 20.50
N THR A 488 8.49 23.08 21.12
CA THR A 488 7.35 22.97 22.03
C THR A 488 6.10 22.47 21.30
N PRO A 489 5.13 21.85 22.00
CA PRO A 489 3.85 21.44 21.40
C PRO A 489 3.17 22.57 20.60
N SER A 490 3.11 23.78 21.14
CA SER A 490 2.51 24.93 20.46
C SER A 490 3.26 25.36 19.19
N GLU A 491 4.59 25.24 19.16
CA GLU A 491 5.37 25.48 17.94
C GLU A 491 5.12 24.41 16.88
N LYS A 492 4.99 23.13 17.28
CA LYS A 492 4.66 22.01 16.40
C LYS A 492 3.27 22.19 15.77
N GLU A 493 2.28 22.63 16.54
CA GLU A 493 0.94 22.94 16.02
C GLU A 493 0.98 24.10 15.03
N ARG A 494 1.62 25.21 15.42
CA ARG A 494 1.76 26.39 14.55
C ARG A 494 2.48 26.06 13.25
N PHE A 495 3.42 25.11 13.27
CA PHE A 495 4.10 24.61 12.09
C PHE A 495 3.12 23.96 11.10
N TYR A 496 2.19 23.11 11.58
CA TYR A 496 1.13 22.51 10.76
C TYR A 496 0.07 23.53 10.32
N GLU A 497 -0.36 24.44 11.19
CA GLU A 497 -1.34 25.49 10.87
C GLU A 497 -0.85 26.37 9.72
N LYS A 498 0.43 26.74 9.73
CA LYS A 498 1.06 27.52 8.67
C LYS A 498 1.46 26.69 7.44
N ARG A 499 1.18 25.38 7.46
CA ARG A 499 1.57 24.41 6.42
C ARG A 499 3.04 24.51 6.02
N HIS A 500 3.91 24.68 7.01
CA HIS A 500 5.35 24.76 6.76
C HIS A 500 5.91 23.42 6.27
N ARG A 501 6.96 23.48 5.45
CA ARG A 501 7.64 22.29 4.93
C ARG A 501 8.70 21.82 5.93
N LEU A 502 8.81 20.50 6.08
CA LEU A 502 9.92 19.90 6.82
C LEU A 502 11.25 20.13 6.07
N PRO A 503 12.39 20.06 6.77
CA PRO A 503 13.71 20.26 6.16
C PRO A 503 13.95 19.30 4.99
N GLU A 504 14.73 19.75 4.00
CA GLU A 504 15.15 18.88 2.90
C GLU A 504 16.10 17.78 3.43
N PRO A 505 15.92 16.52 3.01
CA PRO A 505 16.76 15.41 3.46
C PRO A 505 18.21 15.58 3.00
N SER A 506 19.14 15.06 3.81
CA SER A 506 20.56 14.93 3.44
C SER A 506 20.76 14.05 2.19
N CYS A 507 19.90 13.05 1.98
CA CYS A 507 19.91 12.17 0.81
C CYS A 507 19.05 12.80 -0.30
N ARG A 508 19.70 13.48 -1.26
CA ARG A 508 19.03 14.21 -2.34
C ARG A 508 18.19 13.31 -3.25
N GLU A 509 18.60 12.06 -3.40
CA GLU A 509 17.92 11.02 -4.17
C GLU A 509 16.50 10.78 -3.65
N LEU A 510 16.29 10.88 -2.33
CA LEU A 510 15.00 10.66 -1.69
C LEU A 510 14.17 11.95 -1.55
N ALA A 511 14.74 13.13 -1.81
CA ALA A 511 14.11 14.42 -1.54
C ALA A 511 12.74 14.60 -2.24
N SER A 512 12.68 14.28 -3.53
CA SER A 512 11.43 14.41 -4.30
C SER A 512 10.34 13.48 -3.77
N LEU A 513 10.69 12.22 -3.46
CA LEU A 513 9.76 11.23 -2.94
C LEU A 513 9.24 11.63 -1.55
N ILE A 514 10.15 12.03 -0.66
CA ILE A 514 9.83 12.51 0.69
C ILE A 514 8.88 13.71 0.61
N SER A 515 9.17 14.70 -0.22
CA SER A 515 8.32 15.88 -0.39
C SER A 515 6.91 15.51 -0.86
N ARG A 516 6.76 14.53 -1.76
CA ARG A 516 5.45 14.05 -2.23
C ARG A 516 4.68 13.29 -1.14
N CYS A 517 5.36 12.49 -0.33
CA CYS A 517 4.77 11.80 0.82
C CYS A 517 4.28 12.79 1.90
N LEU A 518 5.00 13.89 2.09
CA LEU A 518 4.71 14.95 3.06
C LEU A 518 3.79 16.05 2.50
N ASN A 519 2.96 15.72 1.50
CA ASN A 519 1.95 16.64 1.02
C ASN A 519 0.84 16.81 2.07
N TYR A 520 0.50 18.06 2.41
CA TYR A 520 -0.57 18.35 3.37
C TYR A 520 -1.96 17.99 2.85
N THR A 521 -2.11 17.74 1.56
CA THR A 521 -3.33 17.21 0.95
C THR A 521 -3.20 15.68 0.86
N PRO A 522 -3.94 14.89 1.67
CA PRO A 522 -3.73 13.44 1.78
C PRO A 522 -3.85 12.68 0.46
N VAL A 523 -4.79 13.09 -0.40
CA VAL A 523 -5.05 12.47 -1.70
C VAL A 523 -3.95 12.73 -2.75
N GLU A 524 -3.07 13.69 -2.52
CA GLU A 524 -1.94 13.99 -3.41
C GLU A 524 -0.70 13.15 -3.07
N ARG A 525 -0.72 12.40 -1.97
CA ARG A 525 0.38 11.52 -1.55
C ARG A 525 0.43 10.27 -2.45
N PRO A 526 1.63 9.81 -2.87
CA PRO A 526 1.75 8.68 -3.79
C PRO A 526 1.32 7.35 -3.14
N SER A 527 0.70 6.46 -3.91
CA SER A 527 0.48 5.06 -3.47
C SER A 527 1.80 4.36 -3.18
N PHE A 528 1.80 3.33 -2.34
CA PHE A 528 3.04 2.60 -2.04
C PHE A 528 3.58 1.83 -3.26
N ARG A 529 2.73 1.43 -4.21
CA ARG A 529 3.20 0.93 -5.53
C ARG A 529 4.00 1.99 -6.29
N THR A 530 3.54 3.23 -6.27
CA THR A 530 4.29 4.37 -6.84
C THR A 530 5.60 4.56 -6.10
N VAL A 531 5.59 4.53 -4.76
CA VAL A 531 6.79 4.63 -3.91
C VAL A 531 7.82 3.55 -4.28
N LEU A 532 7.40 2.29 -4.38
CA LEU A 532 8.28 1.16 -4.74
C LEU A 532 8.89 1.30 -6.13
N ARG A 533 8.09 1.73 -7.11
CA ARG A 533 8.58 2.01 -8.47
C ARG A 533 9.65 3.11 -8.47
N GLU A 534 9.41 4.23 -7.76
CA GLU A 534 10.38 5.32 -7.69
C GLU A 534 11.66 4.90 -6.95
N LEU A 535 11.56 4.24 -5.79
CA LEU A 535 12.72 3.81 -5.01
C LEU A 535 13.62 2.83 -5.78
N THR A 536 13.03 1.98 -6.61
CA THR A 536 13.79 1.00 -7.40
C THR A 536 14.63 1.66 -8.50
N ARG A 537 14.22 2.83 -9.00
CA ARG A 537 15.02 3.62 -9.94
C ARG A 537 16.23 4.30 -9.28
N LEU A 538 16.18 4.52 -7.97
CA LEU A 538 17.22 5.23 -7.23
C LEU A 538 18.39 4.31 -6.82
N GLN A 539 18.24 2.99 -6.93
CA GLN A 539 19.35 2.09 -6.62
C GLN A 539 20.40 2.13 -7.75
N PRO A 540 21.67 2.48 -7.46
CA PRO A 540 22.74 2.29 -8.41
C PRO A 540 22.87 0.80 -8.73
N HIS A 541 23.00 0.49 -10.02
CA HIS A 541 22.99 -0.86 -10.57
C HIS A 541 24.33 -1.58 -10.47
#